data_AF-A0A0E2E6Z1-F1
#
_entry.id   AF-A0A0E2E6Z1-F1
#
_cell.length_a   1.000
_cell.length_b   1.000
_cell.length_c   1.000
_cell.angle_alpha   90.00
_cell.angle_beta   90.00
_cell.angle_gamma   90.00
#
_symmetry.space_group_name_H-M   'P 1'
#
loop_
_entity.id
_entity.type
_entity.pdbx_description
1 polymer ?
#
loop_
_entity_poly.entity_id
_entity_poly.type
_entity_poly.pdbx_seq_one_letter_code
_entity_poly.pdbx_strand_id
1 'polypeptide(L)'
;MKSENIMDERGFMNLPILKEQISQFLDKNGRIVRWPKKTYDKINVLKYLQGKFDPDKKYSEIEVNAVLKTWHTFNDHALLRRELFDKFLLERTPDCKEYWINTDKIII
;
A
#
# COMPACT_ATOMS: atom_id res chain seq x y z
N MET A 1 -16.58 4.99 -27.96
CA MET A 1 -15.23 5.36 -27.51
C MET A 1 -14.73 4.20 -26.68
N LYS A 2 -13.86 3.38 -27.26
CA LYS A 2 -13.51 2.07 -26.72
C LYS A 2 -12.76 2.27 -25.39
N SER A 3 -13.36 1.81 -24.30
CA SER A 3 -12.66 1.52 -23.06
C SER A 3 -11.71 0.36 -23.36
N GLU A 4 -10.48 0.68 -23.72
CA GLU A 4 -9.41 -0.31 -23.88
C GLU A 4 -9.06 -0.91 -22.50
N ASN A 5 -8.89 -2.22 -22.53
CA ASN A 5 -8.84 -3.17 -21.42
C ASN A 5 -7.71 -2.89 -20.39
N ILE A 6 -7.93 -3.12 -19.08
CA ILE A 6 -7.65 -4.37 -18.32
C ILE A 6 -6.16 -4.76 -18.36
N MET A 7 -5.48 -4.63 -17.20
CA MET A 7 -4.10 -5.05 -16.93
C MET A 7 -3.09 -4.49 -17.94
N ASP A 8 -2.15 -3.68 -17.49
CA ASP A 8 -1.07 -3.30 -18.40
C ASP A 8 -0.32 -4.56 -18.88
N GLU A 9 0.44 -4.43 -19.96
CA GLU A 9 1.18 -5.51 -20.62
C GLU A 9 2.17 -6.27 -19.72
N ARG A 10 2.32 -5.85 -18.46
CA ARG A 10 3.19 -6.43 -17.43
C ARG A 10 2.43 -6.88 -16.17
N GLY A 11 1.10 -6.70 -16.11
CA GLY A 11 0.24 -7.09 -14.99
C GLY A 11 0.12 -6.04 -13.88
N PHE A 12 0.51 -4.79 -14.14
CA PHE A 12 0.52 -3.68 -13.18
C PHE A 12 -0.85 -2.97 -13.07
N MET A 13 -1.15 -2.47 -11.87
CA MET A 13 -2.31 -1.63 -11.56
C MET A 13 -1.87 -0.18 -11.40
N ASN A 14 -2.44 0.68 -12.23
CA ASN A 14 -2.16 2.11 -12.28
C ASN A 14 -2.57 2.84 -10.97
N LEU A 15 -1.67 3.61 -10.36
CA LEU A 15 -1.89 4.32 -9.09
C LEU A 15 -3.13 5.27 -9.12
N PRO A 16 -3.35 6.07 -10.18
CA PRO A 16 -4.60 6.75 -10.46
C PRO A 16 -5.87 5.90 -10.30
N ILE A 17 -5.89 4.67 -10.85
CA ILE A 17 -7.05 3.76 -10.76
C ILE A 17 -7.24 3.29 -9.32
N LEU A 18 -6.15 2.92 -8.64
CA LEU A 18 -6.22 2.54 -7.22
C LEU A 18 -6.81 3.68 -6.37
N LYS A 19 -6.37 4.92 -6.63
CA LYS A 19 -6.88 6.11 -5.93
C LYS A 19 -8.39 6.30 -6.13
N GLU A 20 -8.89 6.05 -7.35
CA GLU A 20 -10.32 6.08 -7.64
C GLU A 20 -11.09 4.99 -6.88
N GLN A 21 -10.58 3.75 -6.91
CA GLN A 21 -11.17 2.59 -6.23
C GLN A 21 -11.28 2.75 -4.71
N ILE A 22 -10.33 3.47 -4.10
CA ILE A 22 -10.31 3.70 -2.64
C ILE A 22 -10.75 5.11 -2.24
N SER A 23 -11.27 5.92 -3.18
CA SER A 23 -11.58 7.34 -2.98
C SER A 23 -12.41 7.61 -1.72
N GLN A 24 -13.40 6.75 -1.41
CA GLN A 24 -14.22 6.80 -0.19
C GLN A 24 -13.45 6.61 1.14
N PHE A 25 -12.19 6.21 1.08
CA PHE A 25 -11.30 6.03 2.23
C PHE A 25 -10.22 7.11 2.31
N LEU A 26 -10.18 8.07 1.38
CA LEU A 26 -9.18 9.13 1.32
C LEU A 26 -9.75 10.46 1.83
N ASP A 27 -8.93 11.21 2.58
CA ASP A 27 -9.20 12.63 2.81
C ASP A 27 -8.74 13.50 1.63
N LYS A 28 -8.97 14.82 1.75
CA LYS A 28 -8.52 15.81 0.75
C LYS A 28 -7.01 15.80 0.47
N ASN A 29 -6.19 15.26 1.38
CA ASN A 29 -4.74 15.15 1.26
C ASN A 29 -4.32 13.77 0.74
N GLY A 30 -5.26 12.87 0.44
CA GLY A 30 -4.96 11.50 0.00
C GLY A 30 -4.50 10.57 1.12
N ARG A 31 -4.84 10.87 2.38
CA ARG A 31 -4.54 10.01 3.53
C ARG A 31 -5.72 9.08 3.83
N ILE A 32 -5.42 7.86 4.24
CA ILE A 32 -6.42 6.86 4.59
C ILE A 32 -7.12 7.25 5.91
N VAL A 33 -8.44 7.47 5.86
CA VAL A 33 -9.22 7.93 7.02
C VAL A 33 -9.78 6.82 7.89
N ARG A 34 -9.94 5.61 7.32
CA ARG A 34 -10.45 4.43 8.04
C ARG A 34 -9.99 3.15 7.37
N TRP A 35 -9.91 2.08 8.15
CA TRP A 35 -9.66 0.75 7.62
C TRP A 35 -10.92 0.15 6.97
N PRO A 36 -10.86 -0.35 5.72
CA PRO A 36 -12.02 -0.96 5.07
C PRO A 36 -12.47 -2.26 5.73
N LYS A 37 -13.77 -2.58 5.60
CA LYS A 37 -14.32 -3.88 6.05
C LYS A 37 -14.13 -4.99 5.01
N LYS A 38 -14.33 -4.67 3.72
CA LYS A 38 -14.28 -5.64 2.62
C LYS A 38 -12.84 -5.97 2.26
N THR A 39 -12.56 -7.26 2.04
CA THR A 39 -11.22 -7.74 1.67
C THR A 39 -10.67 -7.09 0.41
N TYR A 40 -11.52 -6.90 -0.61
CA TYR A 40 -11.14 -6.22 -1.85
C TYR A 40 -10.63 -4.80 -1.61
N ASP A 41 -11.38 -4.01 -0.84
CA ASP A 41 -11.01 -2.64 -0.51
C ASP A 41 -9.73 -2.58 0.34
N LYS A 42 -9.56 -3.52 1.29
CA LYS A 42 -8.32 -3.64 2.09
C LYS A 42 -7.11 -3.84 1.19
N ILE A 43 -7.19 -4.75 0.21
CA ILE A 43 -6.10 -5.01 -0.73
C ILE A 43 -5.76 -3.75 -1.52
N ASN A 44 -6.74 -3.01 -2.03
CA ASN A 44 -6.48 -1.79 -2.79
C ASN A 44 -5.88 -0.68 -1.92
N VAL A 45 -6.30 -0.55 -0.67
CA VAL A 45 -5.68 0.37 0.29
C VAL A 45 -4.22 -0.01 0.55
N LEU A 46 -3.92 -1.30 0.73
CA LEU A 46 -2.55 -1.76 0.95
C LEU A 46 -1.65 -1.54 -0.27
N LYS A 47 -2.15 -1.79 -1.48
CA LYS A 47 -1.43 -1.48 -2.74
C LYS A 47 -1.13 0.02 -2.85
N TYR A 48 -2.12 0.87 -2.53
CA TYR A 48 -1.92 2.32 -2.50
C TYR A 48 -0.85 2.74 -1.49
N LEU A 49 -0.79 2.11 -0.32
CA LEU A 49 0.23 2.36 0.70
C LEU A 49 1.62 1.83 0.30
N GLN A 50 1.69 0.65 -0.34
CA GLN A 50 2.95 0.09 -0.86
C GLN A 50 3.61 1.06 -1.85
N GLY A 51 2.82 1.70 -2.73
CA GLY A 51 3.31 2.74 -3.65
C GLY A 51 3.81 4.03 -2.99
N LYS A 52 3.86 4.11 -1.64
CA LYS A 52 4.49 5.21 -0.88
C LYS A 52 5.90 4.88 -0.39
N PHE A 53 6.33 3.65 -0.59
CA PHE A 53 7.68 3.21 -0.31
C PHE A 53 8.52 3.30 -1.59
N ASP A 54 9.82 3.46 -1.42
CA ASP A 54 10.83 3.42 -2.46
C ASP A 54 11.26 1.94 -2.66
N PRO A 55 11.18 1.40 -3.90
CA PRO A 55 11.50 0.00 -4.16
C PRO A 55 12.98 -0.34 -3.96
N ASP A 56 13.87 0.64 -4.05
CA ASP A 56 15.32 0.42 -3.91
C ASP A 56 15.82 0.66 -2.48
N LYS A 57 14.91 0.93 -1.54
CA LYS A 57 15.22 1.24 -0.14
C LYS A 57 14.79 0.12 0.81
N LYS A 58 15.70 -0.23 1.72
CA LYS A 58 15.37 -0.91 2.98
C LYS A 58 15.02 0.10 4.07
N TYR A 59 14.00 -0.23 4.84
CA TYR A 59 13.47 0.60 5.91
C TYR A 59 13.63 -0.12 7.25
N SER A 60 14.01 0.63 8.28
CA SER A 60 13.81 0.20 9.66
C SER A 60 12.32 0.20 10.03
N GLU A 61 11.94 -0.51 11.10
CA GLU A 61 10.56 -0.46 11.60
C GLU A 61 10.10 0.99 11.89
N ILE A 62 10.99 1.83 12.43
CA ILE A 62 10.69 3.23 12.75
C ILE A 62 10.36 4.01 11.48
N GLU A 63 11.11 3.80 10.39
CA GLU A 63 10.86 4.48 9.12
C GLU A 63 9.57 3.97 8.46
N VAL A 64 9.29 2.66 8.50
CA VAL A 64 8.00 2.12 8.03
C VAL A 64 6.85 2.77 8.80
N ASN A 65 6.96 2.84 10.12
CA ASN A 65 5.97 3.48 10.97
C ASN A 65 5.79 4.97 10.60
N ALA A 66 6.86 5.68 10.27
CA ALA A 66 6.81 7.08 9.83
C ALA A 66 6.08 7.26 8.48
N VAL A 67 6.38 6.40 7.49
CA VAL A 67 5.66 6.38 6.20
C VAL A 67 4.18 6.15 6.45
N LEU A 68 3.82 5.11 7.21
CA LEU A 68 2.43 4.78 7.48
C LEU A 68 1.71 5.92 8.21
N LYS A 69 2.30 6.48 9.27
CA LYS A 69 1.75 7.64 10.02
C LYS A 69 1.50 8.87 9.15
N THR A 70 2.29 9.05 8.09
CA THR A 70 2.08 10.15 7.13
C THR A 70 0.83 9.93 6.28
N TRP A 71 0.54 8.68 5.92
CA TRP A 71 -0.49 8.32 4.93
C TRP A 71 -1.80 7.79 5.51
N HIS A 72 -1.99 7.82 6.84
CA HIS A 72 -3.26 7.47 7.48
C HIS A 72 -3.58 8.39 8.67
N THR A 73 -4.85 8.40 9.11
CA THR A 73 -5.31 9.27 10.22
C THR A 73 -5.98 8.53 11.38
N PHE A 74 -6.21 7.22 11.26
CA PHE A 74 -6.84 6.40 12.30
C PHE A 74 -5.85 5.82 13.34
N ASN A 75 -4.59 6.25 13.29
CA ASN A 75 -3.51 5.98 14.25
C ASN A 75 -3.19 4.49 14.55
N ASP A 76 -3.52 3.57 13.65
CA ASP A 76 -3.17 2.14 13.75
C ASP A 76 -2.21 1.73 12.62
N HIS A 77 -0.99 2.28 12.68
CA HIS A 77 0.10 1.96 11.77
C HIS A 77 0.61 0.51 11.95
N ALA A 78 0.45 -0.07 13.15
CA ALA A 78 0.85 -1.45 13.42
C ALA A 78 -0.03 -2.46 12.67
N LEU A 79 -1.34 -2.22 12.59
CA LEU A 79 -2.25 -2.97 11.71
C LEU A 79 -1.78 -2.91 10.26
N LEU A 80 -1.54 -1.70 9.74
CA LEU A 80 -1.13 -1.52 8.34
C LEU A 80 0.19 -2.22 8.02
N ARG A 81 1.20 -2.11 8.90
CA ARG A 81 2.50 -2.79 8.74
C ARG A 81 2.34 -4.31 8.70
N ARG A 82 1.50 -4.87 9.57
CA ARG A 82 1.22 -6.31 9.61
C ARG A 82 0.51 -6.77 8.35
N GLU A 83 -0.54 -6.07 7.92
CA GLU A 83 -1.29 -6.42 6.72
C GLU A 83 -0.44 -6.29 5.44
N LEU A 84 0.46 -5.31 5.36
CA LEU A 84 1.41 -5.18 4.24
C LEU A 84 2.34 -6.39 4.14
N PHE A 85 2.82 -6.89 5.28
CA PHE A 85 3.62 -8.11 5.34
C PHE A 85 2.78 -9.36 5.04
N ASP A 86 1.63 -9.53 5.69
CA ASP A 86 0.74 -10.69 5.52
C ASP A 86 0.19 -10.83 4.08
N LYS A 87 0.20 -9.74 3.31
CA LYS A 87 -0.16 -9.74 1.88
C LYS A 87 1.02 -9.78 0.93
N PHE A 88 2.24 -10.02 1.44
CA PHE A 88 3.48 -10.10 0.66
C PHE A 88 3.73 -8.82 -0.18
N LEU A 89 3.31 -7.66 0.32
CA LEU A 89 3.57 -6.36 -0.31
C LEU A 89 4.84 -5.72 0.26
N LEU A 90 5.13 -6.00 1.52
CA LEU A 90 6.43 -5.81 2.14
C LEU A 90 6.99 -7.15 2.59
N GLU A 91 8.30 -7.32 2.48
CA GLU A 91 9.05 -8.35 3.18
C GLU A 91 9.72 -7.76 4.42
N ARG A 92 10.17 -8.62 5.33
CA ARG A 92 10.92 -8.20 6.51
C ARG A 92 11.88 -9.27 7.02
N THR A 93 12.90 -8.86 7.77
CA THR A 93 13.68 -9.80 8.55
C THR A 93 12.85 -10.41 9.70
N PRO A 94 13.14 -11.65 10.14
CA PRO A 94 12.43 -12.28 11.26
C PRO A 94 12.45 -11.46 12.55
N ASP A 95 13.52 -10.70 12.77
CA ASP A 95 13.71 -9.80 13.91
C ASP A 95 13.07 -8.40 13.74
N CYS A 96 12.29 -8.18 12.68
CA CYS A 96 11.61 -6.91 12.35
C CYS A 96 12.55 -5.70 12.12
N LYS A 97 13.86 -5.89 12.00
CA LYS A 97 14.79 -4.75 11.89
C LYS A 97 14.77 -4.10 10.53
N GLU A 98 14.57 -4.88 9.47
CA GLU A 98 14.51 -4.37 8.11
C GLU A 98 13.21 -4.78 7.44
N TYR A 99 12.69 -3.88 6.60
CA TYR A 99 11.55 -4.03 5.72
C TYR A 99 11.93 -3.56 4.31
N TRP A 100 11.37 -4.18 3.28
CA TRP A 100 11.54 -3.73 1.89
C TRP A 100 10.32 -4.09 1.05
N ILE A 101 10.14 -3.42 -0.08
CA ILE A 101 9.06 -3.76 -1.01
C ILE A 101 9.34 -5.13 -1.61
N ASN A 102 8.32 -5.99 -1.65
CA ASN A 102 8.41 -7.21 -2.44
C ASN A 102 8.28 -6.86 -3.93
N THR A 103 9.39 -6.94 -4.67
CA THR A 103 9.48 -6.60 -6.10
C THR A 103 8.68 -7.52 -7.01
N ASP A 104 8.43 -8.76 -6.59
CA ASP A 104 7.62 -9.73 -7.35
C ASP A 104 6.13 -9.39 -7.26
N LYS A 105 5.77 -8.48 -6.35
CA LYS A 105 4.44 -7.89 -6.17
C LYS A 105 4.48 -6.37 -6.30
N ILE A 106 5.55 -5.81 -6.87
CA ILE A 106 5.57 -4.39 -7.21
C ILE A 106 4.53 -4.15 -8.29
N ILE A 107 3.59 -3.29 -7.95
CA ILE A 107 2.59 -2.77 -8.85
C ILE A 107 2.94 -1.29 -9.02
N ILE A 108 3.93 -0.99 -9.87
CA ILE A 108 4.24 0.38 -10.33
C ILE A 108 4.07 0.46 -11.84
#